data_AF-A0A3B9BXU9-F1
#
_entry.id   AF-A0A3B9BXU9-F1
#
_cell.length_a   1.000
_cell.length_b   1.000
_cell.length_c   1.000
_cell.angle_alpha   90.00
_cell.angle_beta   90.00
_cell.angle_gamma   90.00
#
_symmetry.space_group_name_H-M   'P 1'
#
loop_
_entity.id
_entity.type
_entity.pdbx_description
1 polymer ?
#
loop_
_entity_poly.entity_id
_entity_poly.type
_entity_poly.pdbx_seq_one_letter_code
_entity_poly.pdbx_strand_id
1 'polypeptide(L)'
;MRFYLLGMPGSGKSFLGQEVANQLQMTFVDTDEWIESKHQCQIPEHFVKHGEEWFRSEEKKCIQEICQHDERALIATGGGLPCYHQMMQQLLQTGICIYLKGRIEKLESQIKTGSKIRP
;
A
#
# COMPACT_ATOMS: atom_id res chain seq x y z
N MET A 1 -9.68 -15.19 0.33
CA MET A 1 -10.33 -13.88 0.11
C MET A 1 -9.35 -12.75 0.43
N ARG A 2 -9.14 -11.82 -0.51
CA ARG A 2 -8.21 -10.68 -0.34
C ARG A 2 -8.95 -9.35 -0.37
N PHE A 3 -8.49 -8.42 0.43
CA PHE A 3 -8.98 -7.04 0.47
C PHE A 3 -7.84 -6.08 0.20
N TYR A 4 -8.08 -5.06 -0.62
CA TYR A 4 -7.13 -4.02 -0.95
C TYR A 4 -7.64 -2.66 -0.45
N LEU A 5 -6.94 -2.05 0.49
CA LEU A 5 -7.23 -0.70 0.97
C LEU A 5 -6.54 0.30 0.05
N LEU A 6 -7.36 1.05 -0.70
CA LEU A 6 -6.93 2.08 -1.63
C LEU A 6 -7.10 3.47 -1.01
N GLY A 7 -6.28 4.44 -1.42
CA GLY A 7 -6.45 5.84 -1.02
C GLY A 7 -5.14 6.58 -0.81
N MET A 8 -5.23 7.89 -0.66
CA MET A 8 -4.06 8.77 -0.47
C MET A 8 -3.30 8.45 0.82
N PRO A 9 -1.98 8.71 0.90
CA PRO A 9 -1.26 8.74 2.17
C PRO A 9 -2.02 9.61 3.20
N GLY A 10 -2.05 9.18 4.46
CA GLY A 10 -2.84 9.86 5.50
C GLY A 10 -4.33 9.52 5.51
N SER A 11 -4.85 8.72 4.57
CA SER A 11 -6.26 8.26 4.60
C SER A 11 -6.57 7.22 5.68
N GLY A 12 -5.56 6.75 6.42
CA GLY A 12 -5.72 5.79 7.52
C GLY A 12 -5.65 4.31 7.13
N LYS A 13 -5.18 3.98 5.92
CA LYS A 13 -5.07 2.59 5.43
C LYS A 13 -4.31 1.67 6.38
N SER A 14 -3.12 2.06 6.82
CA SER A 14 -2.26 1.22 7.66
C SER A 14 -2.87 1.00 9.04
N PHE A 15 -3.39 2.07 9.65
CA PHE A 15 -4.06 2.01 10.94
C PHE A 15 -5.33 1.13 10.90
N LEU A 16 -6.24 1.41 9.95
CA LEU A 16 -7.48 0.64 9.81
C LEU A 16 -7.18 -0.81 9.40
N GLY A 17 -6.22 -1.00 8.50
CA GLY A 17 -5.84 -2.30 7.99
C GLY A 17 -5.31 -3.22 9.07
N GLN A 18 -4.40 -2.73 9.92
CA GLN A 18 -3.89 -3.52 11.03
C GLN A 18 -4.99 -3.96 11.99
N GLU A 19 -5.88 -3.03 12.37
CA GLU A 19 -6.99 -3.32 13.30
C GLU A 19 -7.98 -4.34 12.71
N VAL A 20 -8.40 -4.13 11.46
CA VAL A 20 -9.35 -5.03 10.78
C VAL A 20 -8.73 -6.41 10.55
N ALA A 21 -7.46 -6.48 10.16
CA ALA A 21 -6.77 -7.75 9.97
C ALA A 21 -6.68 -8.57 11.27
N ASN A 22 -6.40 -7.91 12.40
CA ASN A 22 -6.38 -8.56 13.71
C ASN A 22 -7.76 -9.14 14.08
N GLN A 23 -8.84 -8.37 13.88
CA GLN A 23 -10.20 -8.81 14.17
C GLN A 23 -10.66 -9.95 13.25
N LEU A 24 -10.25 -9.94 11.98
CA LEU A 24 -10.61 -10.96 10.99
C LEU A 24 -9.64 -12.14 10.92
N GLN A 25 -8.57 -12.11 11.73
CA GLN A 25 -7.47 -13.09 11.72
C GLN A 25 -6.90 -13.29 10.31
N MET A 26 -6.56 -12.18 9.66
CA MET A 26 -5.98 -12.14 8.32
C MET A 26 -4.55 -11.62 8.36
N THR A 27 -3.73 -12.02 7.39
CA THR A 27 -2.41 -11.40 7.18
C THR A 27 -2.63 -9.93 6.80
N PHE A 28 -1.98 -9.01 7.52
CA PHE A 28 -1.92 -7.61 7.13
C PHE A 28 -0.60 -7.32 6.41
N VAL A 29 -0.68 -6.61 5.27
CA VAL A 29 0.52 -6.14 4.56
C VAL A 29 0.32 -4.70 4.13
N ASP A 30 1.26 -3.82 4.48
CA ASP A 30 1.41 -2.50 3.87
C ASP A 30 2.50 -2.58 2.79
N THR A 31 2.16 -2.27 1.54
CA THR A 31 3.11 -2.39 0.42
C THR A 31 4.32 -1.49 0.59
N ASP A 32 4.15 -0.32 1.22
CA ASP A 32 5.26 0.59 1.47
C ASP A 32 6.24 -0.01 2.49
N GLU A 33 5.72 -0.54 3.61
CA GLU A 33 6.54 -1.19 4.64
C GLU A 33 7.20 -2.48 4.14
N TRP A 34 6.50 -3.22 3.29
CA TRP A 34 7.04 -4.42 2.67
C TRP A 34 8.25 -4.11 1.79
N ILE A 35 8.17 -3.06 0.97
CA ILE A 35 9.29 -2.63 0.11
C ILE A 35 10.46 -2.16 0.98
N GLU A 36 10.21 -1.31 1.98
CA GLU A 36 11.23 -0.81 2.89
C GLU A 36 11.95 -1.95 3.64
N SER A 37 11.19 -2.96 4.09
CA SER A 37 11.73 -4.14 4.77
C SER A 37 12.55 -5.01 3.84
N LYS A 38 12.05 -5.28 2.62
CA LYS A 38 12.72 -6.15 1.64
C LYS A 38 14.07 -5.61 1.18
N HIS A 39 14.18 -4.29 1.04
CA HIS A 39 15.39 -3.65 0.54
C HIS A 39 16.21 -2.91 1.61
N GLN A 40 15.79 -2.97 2.87
CA GLN A 40 16.46 -2.33 4.01
C GLN A 40 16.76 -0.84 3.79
N CYS A 41 15.84 -0.12 3.15
CA CYS A 41 16.03 1.26 2.72
C CYS A 41 14.68 1.99 2.72
N GLN A 42 14.69 3.29 3.05
CA GLN A 42 13.46 4.08 3.13
C GLN A 42 12.96 4.49 1.74
N ILE A 43 11.65 4.70 1.59
CA ILE A 43 11.07 5.07 0.29
C ILE A 43 11.73 6.30 -0.36
N PRO A 44 11.98 7.43 0.33
CA PRO A 44 12.62 8.59 -0.31
C PRO A 44 13.99 8.25 -0.91
N GLU A 45 14.77 7.43 -0.20
CA GLU A 45 16.07 6.98 -0.69
C GLU A 45 15.93 6.07 -1.91
N HIS A 46 14.91 5.20 -1.95
CA HIS A 46 14.60 4.39 -3.13
C HIS A 46 14.32 5.23 -4.36
N PHE A 47 13.49 6.26 -4.22
CA PHE A 47 13.18 7.16 -5.33
C PHE A 47 14.43 7.89 -5.84
N VAL A 48 15.32 8.32 -4.94
CA VAL A 48 16.59 8.97 -5.33
C VAL A 48 17.54 7.97 -6.02
N LYS A 49 17.66 6.74 -5.50
CA LYS A 49 18.62 5.74 -6.01
C LYS A 49 18.16 5.05 -7.30
N HIS A 50 16.86 4.79 -7.44
CA HIS A 50 16.33 3.91 -8.48
C HIS A 50 15.24 4.53 -9.34
N GLY A 51 14.71 5.69 -8.94
CA GLY A 51 13.60 6.35 -9.63
C GLY A 51 12.24 5.72 -9.36
N GLU A 52 11.19 6.41 -9.83
CA GLU A 52 9.80 6.02 -9.58
C GLU A 52 9.42 4.69 -10.26
N GLU A 53 9.83 4.49 -11.52
CA GLU A 53 9.47 3.29 -12.30
C GLU A 53 9.91 2.00 -11.61
N TRP A 54 11.11 2.00 -11.03
CA TRP A 54 11.59 0.88 -10.24
C TRP A 54 10.71 0.62 -9.03
N PHE A 55 10.35 1.68 -8.28
CA PHE A 55 9.46 1.57 -7.12
C PHE A 55 8.08 1.00 -7.50
N ARG A 56 7.51 1.43 -8.64
CA ARG A 56 6.24 0.87 -9.16
C ARG A 56 6.37 -0.59 -9.56
N SER A 57 7.52 -1.00 -10.09
CA SER A 57 7.79 -2.41 -10.38
C SER A 57 7.85 -3.26 -9.10
N GLU A 58 8.40 -2.72 -8.00
CA GLU A 58 8.45 -3.40 -6.70
C GLU A 58 7.06 -3.48 -6.04
N GLU A 59 6.25 -2.42 -6.12
CA GLU A 59 4.84 -2.46 -5.69
C GLU A 59 4.07 -3.58 -6.40
N LYS A 60 4.28 -3.76 -7.71
CA LYS A 60 3.69 -4.86 -8.47
C LYS A 60 4.16 -6.24 -7.98
N LYS A 61 5.47 -6.41 -7.75
CA LYS A 61 6.03 -7.67 -7.23
C LYS A 61 5.49 -8.00 -5.85
N CYS A 62 5.35 -7.02 -4.97
CA CYS A 62 4.74 -7.17 -3.65
C CYS A 62 3.34 -7.82 -3.75
N ILE A 63 2.47 -7.26 -4.59
CA ILE A 63 1.12 -7.82 -4.79
C ILE A 63 1.17 -9.24 -5.36
N GLN A 64 2.07 -9.51 -6.31
CA GLN A 64 2.22 -10.84 -6.91
C GLN A 64 2.67 -11.88 -5.87
N GLU A 65 3.68 -11.56 -5.05
CA GLU A 65 4.18 -12.45 -4.00
C GLU A 65 3.08 -12.72 -2.94
N ILE A 66 2.37 -11.70 -2.47
CA ILE A 66 1.25 -11.89 -1.52
C ILE A 66 0.15 -12.75 -2.16
N CYS A 67 -0.17 -12.53 -3.44
CA CYS A 67 -1.19 -13.32 -4.12
C CYS A 67 -0.79 -14.78 -4.36
N GLN A 68 0.50 -15.10 -4.32
CA GLN A 68 1.00 -16.48 -4.43
C GLN A 68 1.00 -17.22 -3.09
N HIS A 69 1.29 -16.52 -1.99
CA HIS A 69 1.49 -17.15 -0.67
C HIS A 69 0.26 -17.08 0.23
N ASP A 70 -0.52 -16.00 0.18
CA ASP A 70 -1.62 -15.75 1.10
C ASP A 70 -2.97 -15.81 0.38
N GLU A 71 -3.78 -16.80 0.73
CA GLU A 71 -5.17 -16.84 0.28
C GLU A 71 -6.05 -15.83 1.02
N ARG A 72 -5.66 -15.40 2.23
CA ARG A 72 -6.42 -14.48 3.10
C ARG A 72 -5.57 -13.32 3.61
N ALA A 73 -5.58 -12.21 2.87
CA ALA A 73 -4.80 -11.03 3.20
C ALA A 73 -5.60 -9.72 3.09
N LEU A 74 -5.31 -8.78 3.98
CA LEU A 74 -5.76 -7.39 3.93
C LEU A 74 -4.53 -6.51 3.62
N ILE A 75 -4.57 -5.83 2.48
CA ILE A 75 -3.39 -5.22 1.88
C ILE A 75 -3.61 -3.70 1.77
N ALA A 76 -2.81 -2.90 2.47
CA ALA A 76 -2.77 -1.45 2.29
C ALA A 76 -1.83 -1.12 1.13
N THR A 77 -2.34 -0.49 0.07
CA THR A 77 -1.54 -0.14 -1.11
C THR A 77 -0.92 1.24 -0.96
N GLY A 78 0.25 1.46 -1.57
CA GLY A 78 0.77 2.80 -1.83
C GLY A 78 -0.23 3.64 -2.60
N GLY A 79 -0.26 4.96 -2.34
CA GLY A 79 -1.30 5.85 -2.87
C GLY A 79 -1.32 5.94 -4.41
N GLY A 80 -0.16 5.74 -5.05
CA GLY A 80 -0.02 5.72 -6.50
C GLY A 80 -0.22 4.36 -7.15
N LEU A 81 -0.09 3.25 -6.40
CA LEU A 81 -0.06 1.88 -6.93
C LEU A 81 -1.15 1.58 -7.96
N PRO A 82 -2.45 1.91 -7.73
CA PRO A 82 -3.50 1.55 -8.69
C PRO A 82 -3.35 2.19 -10.07
N CYS A 83 -2.60 3.28 -10.18
CA CYS A 83 -2.44 4.07 -11.41
C CYS A 83 -1.40 3.49 -12.38
N TYR A 84 -0.56 2.54 -11.96
CA TYR A 84 0.56 2.04 -12.75
C TYR A 84 0.35 0.58 -13.16
N HIS A 85 1.02 0.15 -14.24
CA HIS A 85 1.11 -1.25 -14.68
C HIS A 85 -0.20 -2.05 -14.72
N GLN A 86 -1.34 -1.39 -14.99
CA GLN A 86 -2.67 -2.00 -14.95
C GLN A 86 -3.04 -2.60 -13.58
N MET A 87 -2.39 -2.14 -12.51
CA MET A 87 -2.57 -2.71 -11.17
C MET A 87 -4.01 -2.64 -10.72
N MET A 88 -4.75 -1.56 -10.97
CA MET A 88 -6.17 -1.50 -10.60
C MET A 88 -6.98 -2.67 -11.19
N GLN A 89 -6.72 -3.04 -12.45
CA GLN A 89 -7.41 -4.16 -13.11
C GLN A 89 -7.04 -5.49 -12.44
N GLN A 90 -5.76 -5.69 -12.13
CA GLN A 90 -5.28 -6.86 -11.41
C GLN A 90 -5.94 -6.97 -10.03
N LEU A 91 -5.96 -5.89 -9.24
CA LEU A 91 -6.55 -5.88 -7.90
C LEU A 91 -8.05 -6.22 -7.92
N LEU A 92 -8.80 -5.71 -8.90
CA LEU A 92 -10.22 -6.01 -9.09
C LEU A 92 -10.47 -7.47 -9.48
N GLN A 93 -9.53 -8.12 -10.16
CA GLN A 93 -9.64 -9.53 -10.53
C GLN A 93 -9.27 -10.47 -9.38
N THR A 94 -8.42 -10.04 -8.44
CA THR A 94 -7.83 -10.91 -7.42
C THR A 94 -8.39 -10.68 -6.01
N GLY A 95 -9.31 -9.73 -5.81
CA GLY A 95 -9.94 -9.47 -4.52
C GLY A 95 -10.88 -8.27 -4.50
N ILE A 96 -11.23 -7.82 -3.30
CA ILE A 96 -12.17 -6.72 -3.06
C ILE A 96 -11.39 -5.43 -2.81
N CYS A 97 -11.64 -4.39 -3.61
CA CYS A 97 -11.03 -3.07 -3.43
C CYS A 97 -11.92 -2.17 -2.56
N ILE A 98 -11.33 -1.59 -1.51
CA ILE A 98 -11.99 -0.69 -0.56
C ILE A 98 -11.28 0.67 -0.63
N TYR A 99 -11.97 1.70 -1.12
CA TYR A 99 -11.41 3.04 -1.23
C TYR A 99 -11.69 3.86 0.03
N LEU A 100 -10.63 4.19 0.78
CA LEU A 100 -10.69 5.07 1.94
C LEU A 100 -10.59 6.53 1.49
N LYS A 101 -11.75 7.15 1.29
CA LYS A 101 -11.86 8.56 0.88
C LYS A 101 -11.57 9.50 2.05
N GLY A 102 -10.39 10.11 2.05
CA GLY A 102 -10.04 11.21 2.97
C GLY A 102 -10.55 12.57 2.48
N ARG A 103 -10.87 13.47 3.41
CA ARG A 103 -11.05 14.90 3.10
C ARG A 103 -9.68 15.55 2.92
N ILE A 104 -9.54 16.47 1.97
CA ILE A 104 -8.25 17.07 1.60
C ILE A 104 -7.56 17.72 2.81
N GLU A 105 -8.31 18.47 3.62
CA GLU A 105 -7.78 19.17 4.80
C GLU A 105 -7.23 18.19 5.85
N LYS A 106 -7.88 17.03 5.96
CA LYS A 106 -7.46 15.97 6.87
C LYS A 106 -6.25 15.20 6.32
N LEU A 107 -6.19 14.98 5.00
CA LEU A 107 -5.03 14.35 4.36
C LEU A 107 -3.79 15.23 4.50
N GLU A 108 -3.91 16.53 4.23
CA GLU A 108 -2.80 17.48 4.33
C GLU A 108 -2.23 17.54 5.75
N SER A 109 -3.10 17.69 6.76
CA SER A 109 -2.66 17.72 8.17
C SER A 109 -1.97 16.42 8.57
N GLN A 110 -2.52 15.25 8.18
CA GLN A 110 -1.91 13.95 8.46
C GLN A 110 -0.56 13.73 7.77
N ILE A 111 -0.40 14.22 6.54
CA ILE A 111 0.87 14.15 5.82
C ILE A 111 1.92 15.04 6.51
N LYS A 112 1.55 16.25 6.93
CA LYS A 112 2.46 17.18 7.64
C LYS A 112 2.92 16.64 9.00
N THR A 113 2.05 15.94 9.72
CA THR A 113 2.37 15.36 11.03
C THR A 113 2.91 13.94 10.95
N GLY A 114 2.89 13.33 9.78
CA GLY A 114 3.27 11.93 9.57
C GLY A 114 4.79 11.74 9.62
N SER A 115 5.22 10.59 10.13
CA SER A 115 6.63 10.24 10.29
C SER A 115 7.36 9.94 8.98
N LYS A 116 6.62 9.66 7.90
CA LYS A 116 7.15 9.30 6.58
C LYS A 116 7.07 10.50 5.64
N ILE A 117 8.21 11.16 5.41
CA ILE A 117 8.38 12.14 4.33
C ILE A 117 8.34 11.36 3.01
N ARG A 118 7.51 11.78 2.06
CA ARG A 118 7.48 11.21 0.70
C ARG A 118 7.99 12.26 -0.29
N PRO A 119 8.75 11.86 -1.33
CA PRO A 119 9.19 12.77 -2.39
C PRO A 119 8.01 13.37 -3.17
#